data_AF-A0A816YUN7-F1
#
_entry.id   AF-A0A816YUN7-F1
#
_cell.length_a   1.000
_cell.length_b   1.000
_cell.length_c   1.000
_cell.angle_alpha   90.00
_cell.angle_beta   90.00
_cell.angle_gamma   90.00
#
_symmetry.space_group_name_H-M   'P 1'
#
loop_
_entity.id
_entity.type
_entity.pdbx_description
1 polymer ?
#
loop_
_entity_poly.entity_id
_entity_poly.type
_entity_poly.pdbx_seq_one_letter_code
_entity_poly.pdbx_strand_id
1 'polypeptide(L)'
;LTLNTWTHIGYTYSTANGVRLYINGNLYSSTGSFTFSASGAPMLIRLGGDGGGTSCSPGYGGAFTGALDEFYLYNRELTAAQIWALANP
;
A
#
# COMPACT_ATOMS: atom_id res chain seq x y z
N LEU A 1 -0.17 -15.16 3.31
CA LEU A 1 -0.94 -15.11 2.04
C LEU A 1 -0.73 -16.43 1.32
N THR A 2 -1.73 -16.92 0.61
CA THR A 2 -1.61 -18.13 -0.22
C THR A 2 -0.95 -17.77 -1.54
N LEU A 3 0.04 -18.55 -1.98
CA LEU A 3 0.71 -18.32 -3.25
C LEU A 3 -0.25 -18.54 -4.43
N ASN A 4 -0.06 -17.78 -5.51
CA ASN A 4 -0.87 -17.87 -6.74
C ASN A 4 -2.37 -17.62 -6.51
N THR A 5 -2.73 -16.75 -5.57
CA THR A 5 -4.11 -16.33 -5.34
C THR A 5 -4.17 -14.81 -5.22
N TRP A 6 -5.12 -14.20 -5.93
CA TRP A 6 -5.35 -12.76 -5.84
C TRP A 6 -5.70 -12.36 -4.41
N THR A 7 -5.04 -11.31 -3.92
CA THR A 7 -5.28 -10.73 -2.61
C THR A 7 -5.41 -9.22 -2.80
N HIS A 8 -6.53 -8.64 -2.40
CA HIS A 8 -6.66 -7.20 -2.36
C HIS A 8 -5.92 -6.66 -1.13
N ILE A 9 -5.02 -5.70 -1.33
CA ILE A 9 -4.29 -5.01 -0.26
C ILE A 9 -4.70 -3.53 -0.25
N GLY A 10 -5.23 -3.08 0.88
CA GLY A 10 -5.55 -1.67 1.12
C GLY A 10 -4.62 -1.09 2.16
N TYR A 11 -4.06 0.08 1.91
CA TYR A 11 -3.25 0.81 2.89
C TYR A 11 -3.76 2.25 2.98
N THR A 12 -4.12 2.68 4.18
CA THR A 12 -4.61 4.04 4.40
C THR A 12 -3.78 4.76 5.46
N TYR A 13 -3.75 6.09 5.35
CA TYR A 13 -3.14 6.95 6.34
C TYR A 13 -3.99 8.20 6.55
N SER A 14 -4.15 8.60 7.81
CA SER A 14 -4.45 9.98 8.19
C SER A 14 -3.79 10.32 9.51
N THR A 15 -3.67 11.61 9.81
CA THR A 15 -3.15 12.07 11.09
C THR A 15 -4.01 11.62 12.27
N ALA A 16 -5.33 11.52 12.07
CA ALA A 16 -6.28 11.11 13.10
C ALA A 16 -6.28 9.60 13.35
N ASN A 17 -6.15 8.78 12.30
CA ASN A 17 -6.29 7.32 12.40
C ASN A 17 -4.96 6.57 12.32
N GLY A 18 -3.86 7.27 12.05
CA GLY A 18 -2.57 6.64 11.79
C GLY A 18 -2.59 5.85 10.49
N VAL A 19 -1.78 4.81 10.44
CA VAL A 19 -1.73 3.84 9.34
C VAL A 19 -2.70 2.70 9.60
N ARG A 20 -3.37 2.24 8.54
CA ARG A 20 -4.19 1.03 8.57
C ARG A 20 -3.88 0.15 7.36
N LEU A 21 -3.71 -1.14 7.62
CA LEU A 21 -3.52 -2.18 6.61
C LEU A 21 -4.77 -3.05 6.55
N TYR A 22 -5.25 -3.28 5.34
CA TYR A 22 -6.41 -4.10 5.03
C TYR A 22 -6.01 -5.25 4.10
N ILE A 23 -6.54 -6.44 4.35
CA ILE A 23 -6.37 -7.63 3.51
C ILE A 23 -7.75 -8.15 3.14
N ASN A 24 -8.03 -8.27 1.84
CA ASN A 24 -9.34 -8.67 1.30
C ASN A 24 -10.48 -7.86 1.92
N GLY A 25 -10.29 -6.54 2.01
CA GLY A 25 -11.27 -5.59 2.53
C GLY A 25 -11.33 -5.48 4.06
N ASN A 26 -10.79 -6.45 4.80
CA ASN A 26 -10.84 -6.48 6.26
C ASN A 26 -9.64 -5.77 6.88
N LEU A 27 -9.86 -5.02 7.96
CA LEU A 27 -8.77 -4.43 8.73
C LEU A 27 -7.91 -5.54 9.32
N TYR A 28 -6.62 -5.53 8.98
CA TYR A 28 -5.64 -6.50 9.46
C TYR A 28 -4.83 -5.94 10.62
N SER A 29 -4.37 -4.70 10.52
CA SER A 29 -3.59 -4.05 11.56
C SER A 29 -3.65 -2.53 11.43
N SER A 30 -3.36 -1.83 12.53
CA SER A 30 -3.34 -0.37 12.57
C SER A 30 -2.34 0.16 13.60
N THR A 31 -1.87 1.37 13.39
CA THR A 31 -1.16 2.15 14.41
C THR A 31 -2.13 3.07 15.16
N GLY A 32 -1.61 3.78 16.18
CA GLY A 32 -2.28 4.99 16.68
C GLY A 32 -2.09 6.19 15.77
N SER A 33 -2.71 7.32 16.11
CA SER A 33 -2.56 8.61 15.43
C SER A 33 -1.12 9.11 15.46
N PHE A 34 -0.59 9.58 14.33
CA PHE A 34 0.69 10.26 14.26
C PHE A 34 0.79 11.14 13.01
N THR A 35 1.76 12.05 13.01
CA THR A 35 2.04 12.94 11.86
C THR A 35 3.31 12.47 11.14
N PHE A 36 3.23 12.24 9.84
CA PHE A 36 4.43 12.09 9.02
C PHE A 36 5.12 13.43 8.83
N SER A 37 6.42 13.48 9.10
CA SER A 37 7.26 14.58 8.64
C SER A 37 7.74 14.25 7.23
N ALA A 38 7.13 14.86 6.21
CA ALA A 38 7.60 14.70 4.84
C ALA A 38 8.97 15.37 4.68
N SER A 39 9.89 14.72 3.97
CA SER A 39 11.23 15.26 3.71
C SER A 39 11.23 16.50 2.78
N GLY A 40 10.08 16.85 2.19
CA GLY A 40 9.95 17.90 1.17
C GLY A 40 10.50 17.51 -0.20
N ALA A 41 11.08 16.31 -0.34
CA ALA A 41 11.55 15.79 -1.62
C ALA A 41 10.42 15.08 -2.40
N PRO A 42 10.46 15.09 -3.75
CA PRO A 42 9.54 14.29 -4.55
C PRO A 42 9.60 12.82 -4.16
N MET A 43 8.44 12.22 -3.87
CA MET A 43 8.32 10.80 -3.59
C MET A 43 7.99 10.04 -4.87
N LEU A 44 8.77 9.00 -5.16
CA LEU A 44 8.50 8.08 -6.27
C LEU A 44 7.73 6.88 -5.73
N ILE A 45 6.61 6.55 -6.36
CA ILE A 45 5.90 5.29 -6.12
C ILE A 45 6.49 4.24 -7.05
N ARG A 46 6.81 3.08 -6.51
CA ARG A 46 7.30 1.93 -7.26
C ARG A 46 6.41 0.73 -7.00
N LEU A 47 6.02 0.07 -8.08
CA LEU A 47 5.27 -1.17 -8.01
C LEU A 47 6.24 -2.32 -8.26
N GLY A 48 6.36 -3.20 -7.27
CA GLY A 48 7.22 -4.38 -7.31
C GLY A 48 8.73 -4.16 -7.30
N GLY A 49 9.21 -2.93 -7.11
CA GLY A 49 10.63 -2.62 -6.97
C GLY A 49 11.14 -2.67 -5.52
N ASP A 50 12.43 -2.90 -5.34
CA ASP A 50 13.13 -3.14 -4.07
C ASP A 50 13.72 -1.88 -3.39
N GLY A 51 13.47 -0.69 -3.94
CA GLY A 51 13.87 0.59 -3.32
C GLY A 51 15.32 1.02 -3.52
N GLY A 52 16.15 0.30 -4.29
CA GLY A 52 17.56 0.67 -4.52
C GLY A 52 17.77 1.81 -5.51
N GLY A 53 17.73 3.08 -5.05
CA GLY A 53 18.07 4.26 -5.88
C GLY A 53 17.01 4.61 -6.93
N THR A 54 17.14 5.69 -7.72
CA THR A 54 16.11 6.13 -8.72
C THR A 54 16.01 5.23 -9.95
N SER A 55 16.89 4.26 -10.11
CA SER A 55 16.91 3.30 -11.20
C SER A 55 16.15 2.03 -10.81
N CYS A 56 15.39 1.48 -11.76
CA CYS A 56 14.91 0.10 -11.69
C CYS A 56 16.10 -0.85 -11.94
N SER A 57 17.07 -0.87 -11.03
CA SER A 57 18.19 -1.80 -11.13
C SER A 57 17.74 -3.13 -10.49
N PRO A 58 17.72 -4.25 -11.24
CA PRO A 58 17.20 -5.54 -10.76
C PRO A 58 18.13 -6.24 -9.76
N GLY A 59 18.95 -5.48 -9.03
CA GLY A 59 20.12 -5.97 -8.31
C GLY A 59 19.94 -6.16 -6.81
N TYR A 60 18.85 -5.69 -6.18
CA TYR A 60 18.61 -5.94 -4.76
C TYR A 60 17.59 -7.08 -4.64
N GLY A 61 17.87 -8.08 -3.80
CA GLY A 61 17.08 -9.32 -3.69
C GLY A 61 15.70 -9.15 -3.04
N GLY A 62 14.95 -8.08 -3.36
CA GLY A 62 13.70 -7.71 -2.71
C GLY A 62 12.57 -7.28 -3.65
N ALA A 63 12.72 -7.47 -4.97
CA ALA A 63 11.66 -7.16 -5.92
C ALA A 63 10.47 -8.12 -5.74
N PHE A 64 9.25 -7.62 -5.94
CA PHE A 64 8.05 -8.43 -5.87
C PHE A 64 7.95 -9.33 -7.11
N THR A 65 7.90 -10.63 -6.89
CA THR A 65 7.68 -11.62 -7.96
C THR A 65 6.23 -12.09 -7.91
N GLY A 66 5.39 -11.49 -8.76
CA GLY A 66 3.97 -11.81 -8.87
C GLY A 66 3.26 -10.91 -9.87
N ALA A 67 1.93 -11.02 -9.94
CA ALA A 67 1.09 -10.13 -10.71
C ALA A 67 0.55 -9.01 -9.81
N LEU A 68 0.43 -7.80 -10.37
CA LEU A 68 -0.27 -6.67 -9.78
C LEU A 68 -1.36 -6.27 -10.76
N ASP A 69 -2.52 -5.92 -10.24
CA ASP A 69 -3.65 -5.42 -11.03
C ASP A 69 -4.42 -4.37 -10.23
N GLU A 70 -5.13 -3.50 -10.92
CA GLU A 70 -6.05 -2.50 -10.35
C GLU A 70 -5.40 -1.60 -9.27
N PHE A 71 -4.34 -0.89 -9.66
CA PHE A 71 -3.64 0.04 -8.76
C PHE A 71 -4.37 1.39 -8.64
N TYR A 72 -4.74 1.74 -7.40
CA TYR A 72 -5.36 3.02 -7.07
C TYR A 72 -4.54 3.81 -6.04
N LEU A 73 -4.51 5.13 -6.20
CA LEU A 73 -3.93 6.06 -5.23
C LEU A 73 -4.92 7.20 -4.95
N TYR A 74 -5.15 7.48 -3.68
CA TYR A 74 -6.07 8.52 -3.23
C TYR A 74 -5.32 9.56 -2.41
N ASN A 75 -5.71 10.83 -2.55
CA ASN A 75 -5.18 11.96 -1.76
C ASN A 75 -5.90 12.12 -0.40
N ARG A 76 -6.67 11.11 0.01
CA ARG A 76 -7.44 11.08 1.25
C ARG A 76 -7.48 9.67 1.82
N GLU A 77 -7.75 9.59 3.11
CA GLU A 77 -8.07 8.31 3.73
C GLU A 77 -9.40 7.77 3.15
N LEU A 78 -9.39 6.50 2.74
CA LEU A 78 -10.61 5.77 2.43
C LEU A 78 -11.21 5.17 3.71
N THR A 79 -12.53 5.14 3.78
CA THR A 79 -13.23 4.46 4.88
C THR A 79 -13.11 2.94 4.75
N ALA A 80 -13.33 2.21 5.85
CA ALA A 80 -13.34 0.74 5.82
C ALA A 80 -14.38 0.18 4.82
N ALA A 81 -15.55 0.82 4.69
CA ALA A 81 -16.57 0.42 3.72
C ALA A 81 -16.12 0.64 2.27
N GLN A 82 -15.39 1.73 1.99
CA GLN A 82 -14.82 1.97 0.66
C GLN A 82 -13.73 0.95 0.31
N ILE A 83 -12.88 0.60 1.28
CA ILE A 83 -11.87 -0.46 1.10
C ILE A 83 -12.53 -1.83 0.89
N TRP A 84 -13.61 -2.12 1.62
CA TRP A 84 -14.39 -3.35 1.44
C TRP A 84 -14.99 -3.47 0.04
N ALA A 85 -15.57 -2.39 -0.48
CA ALA A 85 -16.12 -2.35 -1.82
C ALA A 85 -15.05 -2.57 -2.91
N LEU A 86 -13.85 -1.98 -2.74
CA LEU A 86 -12.74 -2.21 -3.68
C LEU A 86 -12.23 -3.67 -3.66
N ALA A 87 -12.28 -4.32 -2.50
CA ALA A 87 -11.88 -5.72 -2.37
C ALA A 87 -12.91 -6.72 -2.94
N ASN A 88 -14.16 -6.27 -3.12
CA ASN A 88 -15.29 -7.08 -3.57
C ASN A 88 -16.08 -6.29 -4.63
N PRO A 89 -15.48 -6.02 -5.80
CA PRO A 89 -16.10 -5.24 -6.85
C PRO A 89 -17.36 -5.90 -7.43
#